data_AF-A0AAW5EIN3-F1
#
_entry.id   AF-A0AAW5EIN3-F1
#
_cell.length_a   1.000
_cell.length_b   1.000
_cell.length_c   1.000
_cell.angle_alpha   90.00
_cell.angle_beta   90.00
_cell.angle_gamma   90.00
#
_symmetry.space_group_name_H-M   'P 1'
#
loop_
_entity.id
_entity.type
_entity.pdbx_description
1 polymer ?
#
loop_
_entity_poly.entity_id
_entity_poly.type
_entity_poly.pdbx_seq_one_letter_code
_entity_poly.pdbx_strand_id
1 'polypeptide(L)' 'ALAIFAIGTCSSFGGIQAARPNPSNAQPLSKVTSKTVINVPGCPPSEKNIVGNVLHYLLFGELPALDVYNRPKWA' A
#
# COMPACT_ATOMS: atom_id res chain seq x y z
N ALA A 1 -5.95 12.10 7.66
CA ALA A 1 -5.89 11.37 6.38
C ALA A 1 -7.20 10.62 6.24
N LEU A 2 -7.92 10.87 5.16
CA LEU A 2 -9.18 10.20 4.83
C LEU A 2 -8.93 8.76 4.33
N ALA A 3 -7.79 8.53 3.66
CA ALA A 3 -7.26 7.23 3.27
C ALA A 3 -5.72 7.27 3.24
N ILE A 4 -5.04 6.14 3.41
CA ILE A 4 -3.58 6.01 3.24
C ILE A 4 -3.30 4.94 2.19
N PHE A 5 -2.74 5.34 1.05
CA PHE A 5 -2.27 4.41 0.01
C PHE A 5 -0.75 4.19 0.14
N ALA A 6 -0.36 2.97 0.52
CA ALA A 6 1.03 2.55 0.57
C ALA A 6 1.48 2.11 -0.82
N ILE A 7 1.99 3.07 -1.60
CA ILE A 7 2.49 2.82 -2.95
C ILE A 7 3.87 2.14 -2.91
N GLY A 8 3.94 0.95 -3.49
CA GLY A 8 5.14 0.15 -3.62
C GLY A 8 5.41 -0.79 -2.44
N THR A 9 6.20 -1.83 -2.70
CA THR A 9 6.55 -2.87 -1.70
C THR A 9 7.27 -2.28 -0.50
N CYS A 10 8.05 -1.20 -0.69
CA CYS A 10 8.71 -0.47 0.40
C CYS A 10 7.73 0.00 1.47
N SER A 11 6.67 0.71 1.09
CA SER A 11 5.70 1.24 2.05
C SER A 11 4.67 0.20 2.48
N SER A 12 4.30 -0.73 1.59
CA SER A 12 3.34 -1.80 1.88
C SER A 12 3.91 -2.83 2.87
N PHE A 13 5.16 -3.24 2.69
CA PHE A 13 5.74 -4.40 3.38
C PHE A 13 7.19 -4.20 3.88
N GLY A 14 7.81 -3.05 3.63
CA GLY A 14 9.19 -2.74 4.02
C GLY A 14 10.20 -2.84 2.88
N GLY A 15 9.90 -3.54 1.77
CA GLY A 15 10.75 -3.57 0.58
C GLY A 15 12.12 -4.25 0.77
N ILE A 16 13.07 -3.93 -0.11
CA ILE A 16 14.41 -4.52 -0.11
C ILE A 16 15.19 -4.17 1.16
N GLN A 17 14.97 -2.98 1.71
CA GLN A 17 15.58 -2.51 2.94
C GLN A 17 15.14 -3.30 4.18
N ALA A 18 13.97 -3.94 4.14
CA ALA A 18 13.49 -4.83 5.21
C ALA A 18 13.91 -6.30 5.02
N ALA A 19 14.55 -6.64 3.91
CA ALA A 19 15.10 -7.99 3.71
C ALA A 19 16.19 -8.29 4.74
N ARG A 20 16.41 -9.58 5.04
CA ARG A 20 17.44 -10.02 5.99
C ARG A 20 18.81 -9.41 5.59
N PRO A 21 19.58 -8.81 6.51
CA PRO A 21 19.38 -8.78 7.96
C PRO A 21 18.60 -7.56 8.51
N ASN A 22 18.05 -6.69 7.67
CA ASN A 22 17.34 -5.46 8.03
C ASN A 22 18.09 -4.58 9.07
N PRO A 23 19.28 -4.06 8.70
CA PRO A 23 20.13 -3.31 9.64
C PRO A 23 19.52 -1.97 10.08
N SER A 24 18.62 -1.41 9.29
CA SER A 24 17.95 -0.12 9.58
C SER A 24 16.64 -0.29 10.34
N ASN A 25 16.21 -1.52 10.63
CA ASN A 25 14.89 -1.83 11.18
C ASN A 25 13.75 -1.20 10.36
N ALA A 26 13.82 -1.28 9.03
CA ALA A 26 12.77 -0.82 8.13
C ALA A 26 11.46 -1.57 8.41
N GLN A 27 10.35 -0.82 8.47
CA GLN A 27 9.00 -1.34 8.76
C GLN A 27 7.99 -0.83 7.72
N PRO A 28 6.94 -1.62 7.42
CA PRO A 28 5.82 -1.15 6.61
C PRO A 28 4.99 -0.06 7.32
N LEU A 29 4.20 0.68 6.54
CA LEU A 29 3.35 1.74 7.07
C LEU A 29 2.34 1.23 8.12
N SER A 30 1.83 0.02 7.96
CA SER A 30 0.88 -0.60 8.91
C SER A 30 1.41 -0.78 10.33
N LYS A 31 2.73 -0.74 10.54
CA LYS A 31 3.35 -0.81 11.87
C LYS A 31 3.65 0.54 12.49
N VAL A 32 3.54 1.64 11.74
CA VAL A 32 3.85 3.00 12.22
C VAL A 32 2.60 3.87 12.37
N THR A 33 1.42 3.35 12.01
CA THR A 33 0.15 4.06 12.12
C THR A 33 -0.98 3.12 12.49
N SER A 34 -1.97 3.63 13.23
CA SER A 34 -3.21 2.91 13.55
C SER A 34 -4.32 3.11 12.51
N LYS A 35 -4.06 3.92 11.48
CA LYS A 35 -5.00 4.19 10.38
C LYS A 35 -5.01 3.04 9.39
N THR A 36 -6.14 2.82 8.72
CA THR A 36 -6.25 1.85 7.63
C THR A 36 -5.28 2.20 6.51
N VAL A 37 -4.43 1.24 6.14
CA VAL A 37 -3.44 1.35 5.06
C VAL A 37 -3.85 0.41 3.92
N ILE A 38 -3.99 0.97 2.72
CA ILE A 38 -4.29 0.25 1.49
C ILE A 38 -2.96 -0.02 0.79
N ASN A 39 -2.60 -1.30 0.66
CA ASN A 39 -1.34 -1.72 0.09
C ASN A 39 -1.46 -1.82 -1.43
N VAL A 40 -0.67 -1.01 -2.15
CA VAL A 40 -0.53 -1.07 -3.61
C VAL A 40 0.92 -1.49 -3.90
N PRO A 41 1.28 -2.77 -3.69
CA PRO A 41 2.66 -3.23 -3.75
C PRO A 41 3.19 -3.32 -5.19
N GLY A 42 4.50 -3.50 -5.30
CA GLY A 42 5.25 -3.48 -6.56
C GLY A 42 6.55 -2.70 -6.41
N CYS A 43 7.55 -2.97 -7.25
CA CYS A 43 8.86 -2.31 -7.17
C CYS A 43 9.34 -1.77 -8.53
N PRO A 44 8.63 -0.78 -9.14
CA PRO A 44 7.38 -0.15 -8.66
C PRO A 44 6.10 -0.90 -9.10
N PRO A 45 4.91 -0.54 -8.57
CA PRO A 45 3.63 -1.06 -9.06
C PRO A 45 3.35 -0.60 -10.50
N SER A 46 2.42 -1.26 -11.19
CA SER A 46 1.90 -0.73 -12.45
C SER A 46 1.25 0.64 -12.22
N GLU A 47 1.49 1.54 -13.16
CA GLU A 47 0.90 2.88 -13.26
C GLU A 47 -0.63 2.85 -13.20
N LYS A 48 -1.26 1.84 -13.81
CA LYS A 48 -2.72 1.65 -13.80
C LYS A 48 -3.22 1.33 -12.39
N ASN A 49 -2.47 0.55 -11.62
CA ASN A 49 -2.83 0.21 -10.25
C ASN A 49 -2.70 1.43 -9.33
N ILE A 50 -1.70 2.28 -9.53
CA ILE A 50 -1.55 3.52 -8.75
C ILE A 50 -2.72 4.47 -9.05
N VAL A 51 -2.92 4.81 -10.33
CA VAL A 51 -3.94 5.78 -10.76
C VAL A 51 -5.35 5.25 -10.50
N GLY A 52 -5.62 3.99 -10.80
CA GLY A 52 -6.94 3.37 -10.65
C GLY A 52 -7.44 3.37 -9.20
N ASN A 53 -6.56 3.12 -8.22
CA ASN A 53 -6.93 3.18 -6.81
C ASN A 53 -7.27 4.58 -6.32
N VAL A 54 -6.47 5.58 -6.73
CA VAL A 54 -6.74 6.99 -6.38
C VAL A 54 -8.03 7.46 -7.03
N LEU A 55 -8.22 7.17 -8.32
CA LEU A 55 -9.43 7.56 -9.06
C LEU A 55 -10.69 6.90 -8.50
N HIS A 56 -10.64 5.61 -8.16
CA HIS A 56 -11.78 4.94 -7.54
C HIS A 56 -12.23 5.66 -6.26
N TYR A 57 -11.27 5.98 -5.39
CA TYR A 57 -11.56 6.71 -4.15
C TYR A 57 -12.14 8.10 -4.40
N LEU A 58 -11.62 8.84 -5.39
CA LEU A 58 -12.11 10.18 -5.73
C LEU A 58 -13.52 10.16 -6.36
N LEU A 59 -13.80 9.17 -7.21
CA LEU A 59 -15.06 9.10 -7.96
C LEU A 59 -16.21 8.58 -7.10
N PHE A 60 -15.95 7.57 -6.26
CA PHE A 60 -17.00 6.88 -5.50
C PHE A 60 -17.02 7.24 -4.01
N GLY A 61 -15.98 7.92 -3.51
CA GLY A 61 -15.89 8.29 -2.09
C GLY A 61 -15.68 7.10 -1.14
N GLU A 62 -15.35 5.93 -1.68
CA GLU A 62 -15.16 4.69 -0.93
C GLU A 62 -13.82 4.01 -1.27
N LEU A 63 -13.34 3.18 -0.36
CA LEU A 63 -12.14 2.38 -0.57
C LEU A 63 -12.45 1.17 -1.44
N PRO A 64 -11.47 0.72 -2.25
CA PRO A 64 -11.65 -0.48 -3.06
C PRO A 64 -11.84 -1.72 -2.21
N ALA A 65 -12.51 -2.74 -2.76
CA ALA A 65 -12.57 -4.04 -2.10
C ALA A 65 -11.16 -4.61 -1.92
N LEU A 66 -10.80 -4.96 -0.67
CA LEU A 66 -9.46 -5.43 -0.31
C LEU A 66 -9.42 -6.94 -0.07
N ASP A 67 -8.24 -7.53 -0.26
CA ASP A 67 -7.91 -8.88 0.19
C ASP A 67 -7.41 -8.90 1.66
N VAL A 68 -7.02 -10.09 2.14
CA VAL A 68 -6.53 -10.30 3.52
C VAL A 68 -5.22 -9.57 3.83
N TYR A 69 -4.52 -9.05 2.83
CA TYR A 69 -3.29 -8.26 2.97
C TYR A 69 -3.54 -6.76 2.75
N ASN A 70 -4.80 -6.33 2.80
CA ASN A 70 -5.23 -4.97 2.48
C ASN A 70 -4.84 -4.50 1.07
N ARG A 71 -4.77 -5.41 0.09
CA ARG A 71 -4.51 -5.07 -1.32
C ARG A 71 -5.81 -4.99 -2.11
N PRO A 72 -5.96 -4.05 -3.06
CA PRO A 72 -7.12 -3.99 -3.95
C PRO A 72 -7.29 -5.27 -4.77
N LYS A 73 -8.49 -5.87 -4.78
CA LYS A 73 -8.73 -7.19 -5.40
C LYS A 73 -8.56 -7.24 -6.92
N TRP A 74 -8.57 -6.10 -7.61
CA TRP A 74 -8.43 -6.03 -9.06
C TRP A 74 -6.98 -5.90 -9.55
N ALA A 75 -6.03 -5.77 -8.62
CA ALA A 75 -4.66 -5.31 -8.87
C ALA A 75 -3.61 -6.35 -8.53
#